data_AF-A0A7C4UT93-F1
#
_entry.id   AF-A0A7C4UT93-F1
#
_cell.length_a   1.000
_cell.length_b   1.000
_cell.length_c   1.000
_cell.angle_alpha   90.00
_cell.angle_beta   90.00
_cell.angle_gamma   90.00
#
_symmetry.space_group_name_H-M   'P 1'
#
loop_
_entity.id
_entity.type
_entity.pdbx_description
1 polymer ?
#
loop_
_entity_poly.entity_id
_entity_poly.type
_entity_poly.pdbx_seq_one_letter_code
_entity_poly.pdbx_strand_id
1 'polypeptide(L)'
;MERRDALKLIGASLILGGGLISARALSAKEEKVPPLPWPYKKLDPEKVAERAYLGYYKGGCCYGAFDSIVGSLQDTVGYPYTGIPTELFVFGEGGVAGVSSLCGAVLGSSAAIFLLTGALEKEKREKSFELIKDLFNFYEQEALPKYVPKNPKVTFEMKTSVSKSPLCHVSVTRWCKVSGYKAFSKERSERCGRLTADCALYALKLVESYLAGTFKEGYLLSQEVKKCRSCHDKGGALENTRGLMDCSMCHFTGKKAKHP
;
A
#
# COMPACT_ATOMS: atom_id res chain seq x y z
N MET A 1 24.93 5.99 -26.59
CA MET A 1 24.68 7.28 -27.26
C MET A 1 23.27 7.72 -26.91
N GLU A 2 22.99 7.95 -25.62
CA GLU A 2 23.17 9.22 -24.90
C GLU A 2 22.41 10.38 -25.56
N ARG A 3 21.24 10.70 -24.97
CA ARG A 3 20.31 11.82 -25.25
C ARG A 3 20.95 13.23 -25.12
N ARG A 4 22.28 13.36 -25.18
CA ARG A 4 23.03 14.59 -24.89
C ARG A 4 23.34 15.44 -26.13
N ASP A 5 23.03 14.95 -27.33
CA ASP A 5 23.33 15.67 -28.57
C ASP A 5 22.19 16.56 -29.09
N ALA A 6 21.01 16.52 -28.47
CA ALA A 6 19.86 17.35 -28.87
C ALA A 6 19.90 18.79 -28.30
N LEU A 7 20.86 19.13 -27.43
CA LEU A 7 20.95 20.43 -26.74
C LEU A 7 22.01 21.40 -27.30
N LYS A 8 22.58 21.12 -28.48
CA LYS A 8 23.63 21.97 -29.08
C LYS A 8 23.20 22.73 -30.34
N LEU A 9 21.91 22.93 -30.58
CA LEU A 9 21.45 23.64 -31.78
C LEU A 9 20.38 24.70 -31.52
N ILE A 10 20.55 25.55 -30.51
CA ILE A 10 19.85 26.84 -30.44
C ILE A 10 20.87 27.88 -29.96
N GLY A 11 21.63 28.42 -30.91
CA GLY A 11 22.68 29.38 -30.62
C GLY A 11 23.22 30.01 -31.89
N ALA A 12 22.38 30.80 -32.57
CA ALA A 12 22.77 31.96 -33.38
C ALA A 12 21.57 32.44 -34.22
N SER A 13 20.94 33.53 -33.80
CA SER A 13 20.29 34.53 -34.67
C SER A 13 19.84 35.71 -33.80
N LEU A 14 20.73 36.70 -33.67
CA LEU A 14 20.43 38.03 -33.16
C LEU A 14 19.88 38.88 -34.32
N ILE A 15 18.63 39.33 -34.25
CA ILE A 15 18.21 40.58 -34.90
C ILE A 15 17.35 41.38 -33.91
N LEU A 16 17.74 42.65 -33.77
CA LEU A 16 17.30 43.69 -32.85
C LEU A 16 15.79 44.02 -32.94
N GLY A 17 15.16 44.23 -31.78
CA GLY A 17 13.86 44.91 -31.64
C GLY A 17 13.52 45.10 -30.17
N GLY A 18 13.55 46.35 -29.69
CA GLY A 18 13.47 46.71 -28.28
C GLY A 18 12.17 46.31 -27.58
N GLY A 19 12.32 45.70 -26.41
CA GLY A 19 11.26 45.44 -25.45
C GLY A 19 11.90 44.92 -24.17
N LEU A 20 11.97 45.75 -23.13
CA LEU A 20 12.44 45.41 -21.79
C LEU A 20 11.49 44.38 -21.15
N ILE A 21 11.60 43.12 -21.55
CA ILE A 21 11.06 42.01 -20.79
C ILE A 21 12.15 41.69 -19.75
N SER A 22 11.94 42.17 -18.53
CA SER A 22 12.70 41.72 -17.37
C SER A 22 12.41 40.23 -17.18
N ALA A 23 13.16 39.39 -17.89
CA ALA A 23 13.25 37.98 -17.63
C ALA A 23 13.89 37.82 -16.24
N ARG A 24 13.05 37.83 -15.19
CA ARG A 24 13.40 37.17 -13.94
C ARG A 24 13.67 35.72 -14.34
N ALA A 25 14.94 35.38 -14.50
CA ALA A 25 15.38 34.02 -14.46
C ALA A 25 14.94 33.47 -13.10
N LEU A 26 13.76 32.86 -13.07
CA LEU A 26 13.38 31.90 -12.05
C LEU A 26 14.39 30.77 -12.21
N SER A 27 15.53 30.93 -11.54
CA SER A 27 16.45 29.83 -11.34
C SER A 27 15.69 28.85 -10.47
N ALA A 28 14.98 27.91 -11.10
CA ALA A 28 14.34 26.81 -10.41
C ALA A 28 15.46 26.10 -9.65
N LYS A 29 15.48 26.32 -8.32
CA LYS A 29 16.43 25.64 -7.44
C LYS A 29 16.10 24.17 -7.58
N GLU A 30 17.03 23.38 -8.10
CA GLU A 30 16.87 21.94 -8.24
C GLU A 30 16.77 21.35 -6.83
N GLU A 31 15.54 21.21 -6.32
CA GLU A 31 15.27 20.62 -5.02
C GLU A 31 15.55 19.12 -5.09
N LYS A 32 16.67 18.71 -4.51
CA LYS A 32 17.08 17.32 -4.42
C LYS A 32 16.16 16.57 -3.46
N VAL A 33 15.58 15.47 -3.95
CA VAL A 33 14.74 14.58 -3.15
C VAL A 33 15.56 14.03 -1.98
N PRO A 34 15.15 14.26 -0.72
CA PRO A 34 15.91 13.80 0.43
C PRO A 34 15.86 12.27 0.55
N PRO A 35 16.86 11.64 1.19
CA PRO A 35 16.83 10.21 1.46
C PRO A 35 15.69 9.86 2.42
N LEU A 36 15.24 8.60 2.36
CA LEU A 36 14.26 8.07 3.30
C LEU A 36 14.87 7.81 4.70
N PRO A 37 14.06 7.79 5.76
CA PRO A 37 12.62 8.08 5.81
C PRO A 37 12.31 9.58 5.72
N TRP A 38 11.13 9.93 5.20
CA TRP A 38 10.69 11.33 5.07
C TRP A 38 9.97 11.88 6.32
N PRO A 39 9.96 13.21 6.52
CA PRO A 39 9.40 13.84 7.71
C PRO A 39 7.90 13.61 7.86
N TYR A 40 7.49 13.09 9.01
CA TYR A 40 6.08 12.85 9.32
C TYR A 40 5.45 14.02 10.09
N LYS A 41 4.20 14.35 9.76
CA LYS A 41 3.32 15.19 10.58
C LYS A 41 2.07 14.39 10.92
N LYS A 42 1.66 14.45 12.19
CA LYS A 42 0.51 13.71 12.70
C LYS A 42 -0.72 13.94 11.83
N LEU A 43 -1.31 12.85 11.36
CA LEU A 43 -2.52 12.85 10.54
C LEU A 43 -3.75 12.54 11.40
N ASP A 44 -4.91 13.00 10.95
CA ASP A 44 -6.20 12.67 11.54
C ASP A 44 -6.67 11.31 10.97
N PRO A 45 -6.82 10.26 11.80
CA PRO A 45 -7.21 8.94 11.33
C PRO A 45 -8.56 8.92 10.61
N GLU A 46 -9.54 9.73 11.03
CA GLU A 46 -10.85 9.77 10.36
C GLU A 46 -10.73 10.30 8.94
N LYS A 47 -9.94 11.37 8.76
CA LYS A 47 -9.69 11.96 7.44
C LYS A 47 -8.90 11.03 6.54
N VAL A 48 -7.92 10.30 7.10
CA VAL A 48 -7.18 9.28 6.35
C VAL A 48 -8.11 8.16 5.90
N ALA A 49 -8.97 7.66 6.77
CA ALA A 49 -9.93 6.59 6.44
C ALA A 49 -10.93 7.04 5.36
N GLU A 50 -11.50 8.24 5.50
CA GLU A 50 -12.42 8.80 4.52
C GLU A 50 -11.73 9.04 3.17
N ARG A 51 -10.51 9.58 3.17
CA ARG A 51 -9.71 9.76 1.95
C ARG A 51 -9.38 8.43 1.28
N ALA A 52 -9.06 7.39 2.05
CA ALA A 52 -8.78 6.06 1.52
C ALA A 52 -10.02 5.44 0.85
N TYR A 53 -11.16 5.54 1.52
CA TYR A 53 -12.44 5.07 1.02
C TYR A 53 -12.85 5.79 -0.27
N LEU A 54 -12.76 7.12 -0.30
CA LEU A 54 -13.08 7.91 -1.51
C LEU A 54 -12.04 7.69 -2.61
N GLY A 55 -10.78 7.57 -2.25
CA GLY A 55 -9.67 7.28 -3.16
C GLY A 55 -9.86 5.95 -3.88
N TYR A 56 -10.39 4.92 -3.21
CA TYR A 56 -10.76 3.67 -3.86
C TYR A 56 -11.68 3.89 -5.08
N TYR A 57 -12.68 4.77 -4.95
CA TYR A 57 -13.60 5.08 -6.05
C TYR A 57 -13.00 5.97 -7.15
N LYS A 58 -11.85 6.59 -6.89
CA LYS A 58 -11.12 7.42 -7.86
C LYS A 58 -10.07 6.64 -8.65
N GLY A 59 -9.36 5.70 -8.00
CA GLY A 59 -8.21 5.02 -8.61
C GLY A 59 -7.96 3.59 -8.12
N GLY A 60 -8.95 2.95 -7.50
CA GLY A 60 -8.82 1.61 -6.94
C GLY A 60 -8.08 1.57 -5.60
N CYS A 61 -7.99 0.37 -5.03
CA CYS A 61 -7.57 0.17 -3.65
C CYS A 61 -6.10 0.54 -3.38
N CYS A 62 -5.22 0.36 -4.36
CA CYS A 62 -3.80 0.71 -4.22
C CYS A 62 -3.59 2.23 -4.18
N TYR A 63 -4.19 2.95 -5.12
CA TYR A 63 -4.23 4.40 -5.11
C TYR A 63 -4.85 4.93 -3.82
N GLY A 64 -6.06 4.47 -3.45
CA GLY A 64 -6.76 4.99 -2.28
C GLY A 64 -5.96 4.85 -0.99
N ALA A 65 -5.34 3.70 -0.74
CA ALA A 65 -4.54 3.47 0.46
C ALA A 65 -3.23 4.28 0.49
N PHE A 66 -2.55 4.42 -0.66
CA PHE A 66 -1.33 5.21 -0.73
C PHE A 66 -1.63 6.71 -0.60
N ASP A 67 -2.57 7.20 -1.40
CA ASP A 67 -3.00 8.60 -1.45
C ASP A 67 -3.58 9.08 -0.11
N SER A 68 -4.25 8.22 0.65
CA SER A 68 -4.77 8.61 1.96
C SER A 68 -3.71 9.03 2.96
N ILE A 69 -2.53 8.42 2.91
CA ILE A 69 -1.41 8.76 3.82
C ILE A 69 -0.51 9.77 3.13
N VAL A 70 0.00 9.45 1.94
CA VAL A 70 0.99 10.28 1.24
C VAL A 70 0.36 11.56 0.72
N GLY A 71 -0.85 11.52 0.16
CA GLY A 71 -1.57 12.72 -0.26
C GLY A 71 -1.93 13.62 0.93
N SER A 72 -2.30 13.05 2.08
CA SER A 72 -2.49 13.85 3.31
C SER A 72 -1.18 14.52 3.77
N LEU A 73 -0.03 13.90 3.55
CA LEU A 73 1.28 14.50 3.82
C LEU A 73 1.69 15.53 2.76
N GLN A 74 1.26 15.39 1.50
CA GLN A 74 1.37 16.46 0.51
C GLN A 74 0.65 17.73 0.99
N ASP A 75 -0.58 17.56 1.50
CA ASP A 75 -1.40 18.67 1.97
C ASP A 75 -0.84 19.34 3.23
N THR A 76 -0.17 18.57 4.11
CA THR A 76 0.19 19.04 5.46
C THR A 76 1.68 19.31 5.70
N VAL A 77 2.56 18.68 4.92
CA VAL A 77 4.03 18.83 4.96
C VAL A 77 4.56 19.48 3.68
N GLY A 78 4.01 19.11 2.51
CA GLY A 78 4.48 19.61 1.21
C GLY A 78 5.63 18.78 0.65
N TYR A 79 6.68 19.44 0.15
CA TYR A 79 7.88 18.74 -0.34
C TYR A 79 8.54 17.96 0.81
N PRO A 80 9.02 16.72 0.60
CA PRO A 80 9.18 16.00 -0.67
C PRO A 80 7.96 15.22 -1.18
N TYR A 81 6.88 15.13 -0.40
CA TYR A 81 5.70 14.35 -0.79
C TYR A 81 5.06 14.85 -2.08
N THR A 82 5.06 16.16 -2.33
CA THR A 82 4.53 16.77 -3.56
C THR A 82 5.28 16.37 -4.83
N GLY A 83 6.49 15.81 -4.69
CA GLY A 83 7.23 15.21 -5.81
C GLY A 83 6.74 13.82 -6.21
N ILE A 84 5.88 13.17 -5.42
CA ILE A 84 5.30 11.86 -5.74
C ILE A 84 3.93 12.04 -6.43
N PRO A 85 3.77 11.68 -7.70
CA PRO A 85 2.45 11.61 -8.31
C PRO A 85 1.69 10.40 -7.75
N THR A 86 0.78 10.61 -6.78
CA THR A 86 0.03 9.50 -6.15
C THR A 86 -0.78 8.69 -7.16
N GLU A 87 -1.19 9.31 -8.28
CA GLU A 87 -1.84 8.67 -9.43
C GLU A 87 -1.06 7.46 -9.97
N LEU A 88 0.26 7.42 -9.82
CA LEU A 88 1.07 6.27 -10.19
C LEU A 88 0.48 4.97 -9.61
N PHE A 89 0.01 5.00 -8.36
CA PHE A 89 -0.48 3.82 -7.64
C PHE A 89 -1.82 3.24 -8.14
N VAL A 90 -2.45 3.84 -9.15
CA VAL A 90 -3.59 3.24 -9.87
C VAL A 90 -3.22 1.88 -10.46
N PHE A 91 -1.94 1.66 -10.81
CA PHE A 91 -1.46 0.38 -11.35
C PHE A 91 -1.83 -0.83 -10.48
N GLY A 92 -1.95 -0.65 -9.16
CA GLY A 92 -2.24 -1.74 -8.22
C GLY A 92 -3.71 -2.12 -8.15
N GLU A 93 -4.61 -1.47 -8.89
CA GLU A 93 -6.02 -1.83 -8.97
C GLU A 93 -6.22 -3.31 -9.31
N GLY A 94 -7.17 -3.96 -8.64
CA GLY A 94 -7.54 -5.33 -8.93
C GLY A 94 -6.39 -6.33 -8.72
N GLY A 95 -5.42 -6.00 -7.87
CA GLY A 95 -4.24 -6.82 -7.62
C GLY A 95 -3.25 -6.79 -8.77
N VAL A 96 -2.81 -5.56 -9.10
CA VAL A 96 -1.95 -5.21 -10.24
C VAL A 96 -2.65 -5.42 -11.58
N ALA A 97 -3.14 -4.34 -12.18
CA ALA A 97 -3.81 -4.33 -13.48
C ALA A 97 -4.90 -5.41 -13.64
N GLY A 98 -5.66 -5.69 -12.58
CA GLY A 98 -6.76 -6.67 -12.60
C GLY A 98 -6.33 -8.16 -12.52
N VAL A 99 -5.04 -8.46 -12.42
CA VAL A 99 -4.50 -9.85 -12.36
C VAL A 99 -4.95 -10.59 -11.09
N SER A 100 -5.50 -9.88 -10.10
CA SER A 100 -6.01 -10.42 -8.84
C SER A 100 -4.92 -11.08 -7.98
N SER A 101 -3.70 -10.55 -8.08
CA SER A 101 -2.54 -10.90 -7.25
C SER A 101 -2.61 -10.24 -5.85
N LEU A 102 -1.53 -9.65 -5.32
CA LEU A 102 -1.53 -8.97 -4.02
C LEU A 102 -2.64 -7.91 -3.91
N CYS A 103 -3.36 -7.85 -2.79
CA CYS A 103 -4.36 -6.81 -2.58
C CYS A 103 -3.75 -5.41 -2.69
N GLY A 104 -4.33 -4.58 -3.57
CA GLY A 104 -3.86 -3.21 -3.79
C GLY A 104 -3.84 -2.36 -2.52
N ALA A 105 -4.84 -2.50 -1.63
CA ALA A 105 -4.87 -1.75 -0.37
C ALA A 105 -3.65 -2.05 0.52
N VAL A 106 -3.23 -3.31 0.58
CA VAL A 106 -2.03 -3.75 1.32
C VAL A 106 -0.77 -3.23 0.62
N LEU A 107 -0.71 -3.31 -0.72
CA LEU A 107 0.41 -2.80 -1.51
C LEU A 107 0.63 -1.29 -1.32
N GLY A 108 -0.41 -0.48 -1.50
CA GLY A 108 -0.35 0.98 -1.34
C GLY A 108 0.00 1.39 0.09
N SER A 109 -0.63 0.75 1.08
CA SER A 109 -0.30 0.97 2.50
C SER A 109 1.15 0.61 2.82
N SER A 110 1.66 -0.50 2.28
CA SER A 110 3.06 -0.93 2.50
C SER A 110 4.07 0.07 1.92
N ALA A 111 3.77 0.65 0.75
CA ALA A 111 4.61 1.69 0.17
C ALA A 111 4.63 2.96 1.03
N ALA A 112 3.48 3.37 1.57
CA ALA A 112 3.40 4.51 2.49
C ALA A 112 4.18 4.25 3.79
N ILE A 113 4.09 3.05 4.37
CA ILE A 113 4.90 2.64 5.53
C ILE A 113 6.39 2.78 5.21
N PHE A 114 6.84 2.24 4.06
CA PHE A 114 8.25 2.26 3.69
C PHE A 114 8.79 3.67 3.49
N LEU A 115 7.98 4.57 2.92
CA LEU A 115 8.35 5.98 2.75
C LEU A 115 8.63 6.68 4.09
N LEU A 116 7.91 6.30 5.14
CA LEU A 116 7.95 6.96 6.46
C LEU A 116 8.89 6.29 7.46
N THR A 117 9.32 5.05 7.21
CA THR A 117 10.03 4.23 8.20
C THR A 117 11.24 3.48 7.63
N GLY A 118 11.30 3.31 6.31
CA GLY A 118 12.31 2.51 5.64
C GLY A 118 13.47 3.35 5.08
N ALA A 119 14.51 2.65 4.66
CA ALA A 119 15.59 3.17 3.83
C ALA A 119 16.30 2.01 3.12
N LEU A 120 17.27 2.28 2.26
CA LEU A 120 18.15 1.24 1.71
C LEU A 120 19.08 0.63 2.77
N GLU A 121 19.40 1.42 3.78
CA GLU A 121 20.14 1.01 4.97
C GLU A 121 19.46 -0.20 5.63
N LYS A 122 20.25 -1.25 5.91
CA LYS A 122 19.72 -2.56 6.32
C LYS A 122 18.83 -2.48 7.56
N GLU A 123 19.26 -1.76 8.60
CA GLU A 123 18.54 -1.67 9.87
C GLU A 123 17.17 -1.02 9.71
N LYS A 124 17.11 0.16 9.07
CA LYS A 124 15.85 0.85 8.76
C LYS A 124 14.95 0.03 7.85
N ARG A 125 15.53 -0.64 6.84
CA ARG A 125 14.80 -1.54 5.96
C ARG A 125 14.14 -2.68 6.72
N GLU A 126 14.88 -3.33 7.61
CA GLU A 126 14.39 -4.47 8.40
C GLU A 126 13.29 -4.04 9.37
N LYS A 127 13.43 -2.87 10.01
CA LYS A 127 12.39 -2.30 10.86
C LYS A 127 11.11 -1.99 10.09
N SER A 128 11.22 -1.35 8.92
CA SER A 128 10.06 -1.11 8.07
C SER A 128 9.40 -2.42 7.60
N PHE A 129 10.19 -3.46 7.34
CA PHE A 129 9.67 -4.77 6.99
C PHE A 129 8.92 -5.45 8.14
N GLU A 130 9.26 -5.19 9.41
CA GLU A 130 8.47 -5.67 10.56
C GLU A 130 7.04 -5.09 10.52
N LEU A 131 6.90 -3.77 10.32
CA LEU A 131 5.59 -3.11 10.20
C LEU A 131 4.79 -3.65 9.01
N ILE A 132 5.44 -3.81 7.85
CA ILE A 132 4.76 -4.32 6.64
C ILE A 132 4.28 -5.76 6.87
N LYS A 133 5.08 -6.62 7.52
CA LYS A 133 4.66 -8.00 7.86
C LYS A 133 3.45 -8.00 8.80
N ASP A 134 3.43 -7.11 9.79
CA ASP A 134 2.29 -6.96 10.69
C ASP A 134 1.02 -6.54 9.93
N LEU A 135 1.12 -5.59 8.98
CA LEU A 135 0.01 -5.23 8.10
C LEU A 135 -0.51 -6.43 7.27
N PHE A 136 0.39 -7.25 6.73
CA PHE A 136 0.01 -8.47 6.01
C PHE A 136 -0.71 -9.46 6.94
N ASN A 137 -0.16 -9.68 8.15
CA ASN A 137 -0.75 -10.58 9.14
C ASN A 137 -2.13 -10.07 9.60
N PHE A 138 -2.29 -8.77 9.85
CA PHE A 138 -3.59 -8.13 10.11
C PHE A 138 -4.58 -8.44 8.99
N TYR A 139 -4.20 -8.20 7.74
CA TYR A 139 -5.08 -8.43 6.60
C TYR A 139 -5.50 -9.89 6.43
N GLU A 140 -4.59 -10.83 6.70
CA GLU A 140 -4.85 -12.26 6.61
C GLU A 140 -5.76 -12.78 7.72
N GLN A 141 -5.66 -12.21 8.93
CA GLN A 141 -6.26 -12.75 10.14
C GLN A 141 -7.53 -12.01 10.59
N GLU A 142 -7.66 -10.74 10.24
CA GLU A 142 -8.78 -9.93 10.71
C GLU A 142 -10.06 -10.14 9.88
N ALA A 143 -11.22 -10.08 10.55
CA ALA A 143 -12.51 -10.10 9.88
C ALA A 143 -12.82 -8.70 9.30
N LEU A 144 -12.56 -8.53 8.00
CA LEU A 144 -12.67 -7.24 7.29
C LEU A 144 -13.86 -7.23 6.30
N PRO A 145 -14.43 -6.04 5.99
CA PRO A 145 -14.03 -4.71 6.45
C PRO A 145 -14.68 -4.27 7.78
N LYS A 146 -14.07 -3.32 8.50
CA LYS A 146 -14.59 -2.74 9.76
C LYS A 146 -15.00 -1.28 9.62
N TYR A 147 -14.30 -0.52 8.81
CA TYR A 147 -14.59 0.89 8.57
C TYR A 147 -16.02 1.06 8.05
N VAL A 148 -16.75 2.04 8.59
CA VAL A 148 -18.08 2.44 8.14
C VAL A 148 -18.00 3.88 7.65
N PRO A 149 -18.17 4.15 6.34
CA PRO A 149 -18.13 5.50 5.82
C PRO A 149 -19.36 6.30 6.29
N LYS A 150 -19.17 7.60 6.53
CA LYS A 150 -20.28 8.53 6.85
C LYS A 150 -21.32 8.56 5.73
N ASN A 151 -20.86 8.51 4.48
CA ASN A 151 -21.68 8.50 3.28
C ASN A 151 -21.31 7.30 2.38
N PRO A 152 -21.87 6.11 2.62
CA PRO A 152 -21.60 4.94 1.78
C PRO A 152 -22.11 5.13 0.36
N LYS A 153 -21.32 4.71 -0.64
CA LYS A 153 -21.72 4.67 -2.06
C LYS A 153 -22.75 3.58 -2.34
N VAL A 154 -22.78 2.54 -1.52
CA VAL A 154 -23.75 1.44 -1.59
C VAL A 154 -24.23 1.11 -0.19
N THR A 155 -25.54 1.19 0.04
CA THR A 155 -26.16 0.91 1.34
C THR A 155 -26.66 -0.53 1.37
N PHE A 156 -26.02 -1.35 2.21
CA PHE A 156 -26.41 -2.73 2.49
C PHE A 156 -25.76 -3.20 3.80
N GLU A 157 -26.18 -4.36 4.30
CA GLU A 157 -25.52 -5.02 5.43
C GLU A 157 -24.15 -5.56 4.99
N MET A 158 -23.08 -4.88 5.41
CA MET A 158 -21.71 -5.27 5.10
C MET A 158 -21.28 -6.47 5.94
N LYS A 159 -21.25 -7.65 5.33
CA LYS A 159 -20.66 -8.84 5.95
C LYS A 159 -19.14 -8.74 5.99
N THR A 160 -18.53 -9.29 7.03
CA THR A 160 -17.07 -9.40 7.15
C THR A 160 -16.60 -10.84 6.87
N SER A 161 -15.31 -11.00 6.55
CA SER A 161 -14.70 -12.32 6.39
C SER A 161 -13.20 -12.28 6.64
N VAL A 162 -12.64 -13.34 7.22
CA VAL A 162 -11.19 -13.54 7.34
C VAL A 162 -10.62 -14.05 6.02
N SER A 163 -9.66 -13.32 5.45
CA SER A 163 -9.14 -13.57 4.10
C SER A 163 -8.20 -14.79 4.03
N LYS A 164 -7.42 -15.06 5.10
CA LYS A 164 -6.37 -16.10 5.14
C LYS A 164 -5.36 -16.03 3.99
N SER A 165 -5.25 -14.89 3.31
CA SER A 165 -4.34 -14.71 2.19
C SER A 165 -4.27 -13.23 1.82
N PRO A 166 -3.09 -12.69 1.49
CA PRO A 166 -2.98 -11.31 1.04
C PRO A 166 -3.38 -11.18 -0.44
N LEU A 167 -3.62 -12.29 -1.13
CA LEU A 167 -4.04 -12.33 -2.52
C LEU A 167 -5.49 -11.85 -2.67
N CYS A 168 -5.68 -10.87 -3.54
CA CYS A 168 -6.95 -10.27 -3.90
C CYS A 168 -7.96 -11.33 -4.38
N HIS A 169 -7.52 -12.26 -5.24
CA HIS A 169 -8.33 -13.37 -5.71
C HIS A 169 -8.96 -14.17 -4.56
N VAL A 170 -8.14 -14.60 -3.59
CA VAL A 170 -8.59 -15.41 -2.45
C VAL A 170 -9.48 -14.59 -1.51
N SER A 171 -9.07 -13.36 -1.18
CA SER A 171 -9.80 -12.45 -0.29
C SER A 171 -11.20 -12.13 -0.82
N VAL A 172 -11.32 -11.74 -2.10
CA VAL A 172 -12.61 -11.45 -2.72
C VAL A 172 -13.48 -12.71 -2.81
N THR A 173 -12.92 -13.83 -3.25
CA THR A 173 -13.69 -15.08 -3.41
C THR A 173 -14.28 -15.57 -2.08
N ARG A 174 -13.50 -15.51 -1.00
CA ARG A 174 -13.97 -15.89 0.34
C ARG A 174 -15.08 -14.97 0.84
N TRP A 175 -14.92 -13.66 0.65
CA TRP A 175 -15.96 -12.71 1.00
C TRP A 175 -17.24 -12.93 0.20
N CYS A 176 -17.15 -13.18 -1.12
CA CYS A 176 -18.29 -13.52 -1.96
C CYS A 176 -19.01 -14.78 -1.46
N LYS A 177 -18.27 -15.81 -1.03
CA LYS A 177 -18.84 -17.05 -0.47
C LYS A 177 -19.61 -16.81 0.84
N VAL A 178 -19.08 -15.97 1.73
CA VAL A 178 -19.74 -15.63 3.01
C VAL A 178 -20.94 -14.71 2.78
N SER A 179 -20.80 -13.78 1.85
CA SER A 179 -21.81 -12.75 1.62
C SER A 179 -22.98 -13.19 0.76
N GLY A 180 -22.71 -14.04 -0.24
CA GLY A 180 -23.64 -14.39 -1.31
C GLY A 180 -23.57 -13.44 -2.51
N TYR A 181 -22.82 -12.34 -2.43
CA TYR A 181 -22.68 -11.38 -3.52
C TYR A 181 -21.68 -11.84 -4.59
N LYS A 182 -21.88 -11.36 -5.81
CA LYS A 182 -21.01 -11.67 -6.97
C LYS A 182 -19.74 -10.83 -6.95
N ALA A 183 -18.66 -11.36 -7.51
CA ALA A 183 -17.36 -10.67 -7.55
C ALA A 183 -17.37 -9.35 -8.34
N PHE A 184 -18.29 -9.12 -9.28
CA PHE A 184 -18.42 -7.86 -10.00
C PHE A 184 -19.57 -6.97 -9.51
N SER A 185 -20.12 -7.28 -8.34
CA SER A 185 -21.21 -6.52 -7.73
C SER A 185 -20.76 -5.18 -7.15
N LYS A 186 -21.72 -4.26 -6.99
CA LYS A 186 -21.49 -2.96 -6.32
C LYS A 186 -21.14 -3.17 -4.84
N GLU A 187 -21.70 -4.20 -4.22
CA GLU A 187 -21.47 -4.60 -2.83
C GLU A 187 -20.03 -5.06 -2.61
N ARG A 188 -19.46 -5.85 -3.55
CA ARG A 188 -18.03 -6.19 -3.51
C ARG A 188 -17.17 -4.94 -3.65
N SER A 189 -17.53 -4.05 -4.58
CA SER A 189 -16.80 -2.79 -4.78
C SER A 189 -16.79 -1.95 -3.50
N GLU A 190 -17.96 -1.77 -2.87
CA GLU A 190 -18.09 -1.10 -1.57
C GLU A 190 -17.28 -1.78 -0.47
N ARG A 191 -17.26 -3.13 -0.42
CA ARG A 191 -16.40 -3.87 0.51
C ARG A 191 -14.92 -3.55 0.30
N CYS A 192 -14.45 -3.50 -0.95
CA CYS A 192 -13.06 -3.13 -1.25
C CYS A 192 -12.76 -1.67 -0.90
N GLY A 193 -13.71 -0.76 -1.06
CA GLY A 193 -13.58 0.63 -0.60
C GLY A 193 -13.38 0.73 0.91
N ARG A 194 -14.23 0.05 1.70
CA ARG A 194 -14.08 0.04 3.17
C ARG A 194 -12.80 -0.65 3.63
N LEU A 195 -12.45 -1.76 3.00
CA LEU A 195 -11.20 -2.48 3.28
C LEU A 195 -9.95 -1.63 2.96
N THR A 196 -10.03 -0.77 1.94
CA THR A 196 -8.96 0.18 1.63
C THR A 196 -8.72 1.14 2.80
N ALA A 197 -9.79 1.64 3.42
CA ALA A 197 -9.72 2.46 4.63
C ALA A 197 -9.18 1.69 5.84
N ASP A 198 -9.61 0.44 6.06
CA ASP A 198 -9.10 -0.40 7.15
C ASP A 198 -7.58 -0.62 7.06
N CYS A 199 -7.07 -0.94 5.86
CA CYS A 199 -5.63 -1.12 5.65
C CYS A 199 -4.85 0.18 5.86
N ALA A 200 -5.35 1.31 5.35
CA ALA A 200 -4.72 2.61 5.54
C ALA A 200 -4.68 3.03 7.02
N LEU A 201 -5.77 2.82 7.76
CA LEU A 201 -5.85 3.07 9.20
C LEU A 201 -4.86 2.21 9.98
N TYR A 202 -4.79 0.91 9.66
CA TYR A 202 -3.85 0.03 10.33
C TYR A 202 -2.39 0.40 10.02
N ALA A 203 -2.09 0.73 8.77
CA ALA A 203 -0.77 1.21 8.38
C ALA A 203 -0.39 2.53 9.08
N LEU A 204 -1.32 3.48 9.18
CA LEU A 204 -1.11 4.72 9.92
C LEU A 204 -0.79 4.43 11.40
N LYS A 205 -1.58 3.56 12.05
CA LYS A 205 -1.34 3.14 13.43
C LYS A 205 0.07 2.55 13.60
N LEU A 206 0.50 1.68 12.69
CA LEU A 206 1.83 1.07 12.73
C LEU A 206 2.93 2.12 12.64
N VAL A 207 2.83 3.03 11.65
CA VAL A 207 3.79 4.13 11.46
C VAL A 207 3.86 5.02 12.70
N GLU A 208 2.70 5.49 13.20
CA GLU A 208 2.67 6.38 14.36
C GLU A 208 3.22 5.72 15.62
N SER A 209 2.92 4.44 15.85
CA SER A 209 3.49 3.71 17.00
C SER A 209 5.00 3.55 16.88
N TYR A 210 5.51 3.33 15.66
CA TYR A 210 6.96 3.20 15.40
C TYR A 210 7.67 4.53 15.62
N LEU A 211 7.14 5.62 15.08
CA LEU A 211 7.71 6.96 15.25
C LEU A 211 7.64 7.43 16.71
N ALA A 212 6.66 6.95 17.49
CA ALA A 212 6.58 7.19 18.93
C ALA A 212 7.49 6.26 19.77
N GLY A 213 8.20 5.32 19.16
CA GLY A 213 9.03 4.33 19.87
C GLY A 213 8.23 3.30 20.68
N THR A 214 6.93 3.14 20.39
CA THR A 214 6.00 2.26 21.13
C THR A 214 5.52 1.07 20.30
N PHE A 215 6.04 0.92 19.07
CA PHE A 215 5.65 -0.17 18.17
C PHE A 215 5.87 -1.54 18.82
N LYS A 216 4.82 -2.35 18.73
CA LYS A 216 4.82 -3.79 19.03
C LYS A 216 3.96 -4.46 17.97
N GLU A 217 4.39 -5.64 17.53
CA GLU A 217 3.64 -6.42 16.55
C GLU A 217 2.22 -6.71 17.08
N GLY A 218 1.20 -6.27 16.35
CA GLY A 218 -0.20 -6.54 16.64
C GLY A 218 -0.62 -7.94 16.18
N TYR A 219 -0.14 -8.37 15.00
CA TYR A 219 -0.42 -9.68 14.44
C TYR A 219 0.87 -10.44 14.13
N LEU A 220 1.03 -11.58 14.79
CA LEU A 220 2.14 -12.49 14.59
C LEU A 220 1.83 -13.50 13.48
N LEU A 221 2.87 -14.15 12.96
CA LEU A 221 2.68 -15.33 12.12
C LEU A 221 1.82 -16.38 12.82
N SER A 222 0.91 -16.99 12.06
CA SER A 222 0.10 -18.10 12.56
C SER A 222 0.98 -19.26 13.00
N GLN A 223 0.50 -20.03 13.98
CA GLN A 223 1.23 -21.20 14.48
C GLN A 223 1.45 -22.24 13.38
N GLU A 224 0.53 -22.33 12.43
CA GLU A 224 0.65 -23.24 11.30
C GLU A 224 1.80 -22.85 10.36
N VAL A 225 1.90 -21.55 10.02
CA VAL A 225 3.03 -21.04 9.23
C VAL A 225 4.35 -21.26 9.98
N LYS A 226 4.39 -21.00 11.29
CA LYS A 226 5.59 -21.25 12.12
C LYS A 226 6.01 -22.73 12.08
N LYS A 227 5.06 -23.65 12.16
CA LYS A 227 5.32 -25.09 12.10
C LYS A 227 5.87 -25.52 10.73
N CYS A 228 5.29 -25.03 9.62
CA CYS A 228 5.84 -25.35 8.29
C CYS A 228 7.26 -24.79 8.11
N ARG A 229 7.49 -23.56 8.59
CA ARG A 229 8.78 -22.89 8.45
C ARG A 229 9.91 -23.53 9.28
N SER A 230 9.62 -24.29 10.33
CA SER A 230 10.68 -24.94 11.11
C SER A 230 11.52 -25.92 10.28
N CYS A 231 10.98 -26.45 9.18
CA CYS A 231 11.70 -27.33 8.26
C CYS A 231 11.93 -26.69 6.89
N HIS A 232 10.98 -25.92 6.38
CA HIS A 232 10.99 -25.46 4.99
C HIS A 232 11.66 -24.10 4.75
N ASP A 233 11.90 -23.31 5.81
CA ASP A 233 12.51 -21.99 5.70
C ASP A 233 14.03 -22.04 5.90
N LYS A 234 14.68 -20.87 5.74
CA LYS A 234 16.12 -20.70 5.94
C LYS A 234 16.61 -21.30 7.26
N GLY A 235 17.59 -22.21 7.20
CA GLY A 235 18.15 -22.93 8.33
C GLY A 235 17.41 -24.21 8.71
N GLY A 236 16.31 -24.53 8.02
CA GLY A 236 15.55 -25.77 8.22
C GLY A 236 16.12 -26.95 7.42
N ALA A 237 15.69 -28.17 7.76
CA ALA A 237 16.19 -29.40 7.13
C ALA A 237 15.89 -29.51 5.62
N LEU A 238 14.85 -28.83 5.12
CA LEU A 238 14.45 -28.86 3.71
C LEU A 238 14.80 -27.57 2.97
N GLU A 239 14.65 -26.40 3.61
CA GLU A 239 14.96 -25.08 3.05
C GLU A 239 14.53 -24.89 1.59
N ASN A 240 13.28 -25.25 1.26
CA ASN A 240 12.78 -25.26 -0.12
C ASN A 240 11.57 -24.34 -0.35
N THR A 241 11.23 -23.47 0.62
CA THR A 241 10.20 -22.44 0.45
C THR A 241 10.68 -21.07 0.88
N ARG A 242 10.07 -20.03 0.31
CA ARG A 242 10.22 -18.65 0.75
C ARG A 242 8.85 -18.00 0.78
N GLY A 243 8.45 -17.48 1.94
CA GLY A 243 7.18 -16.78 2.09
C GLY A 243 6.65 -16.81 3.50
N LEU A 244 5.83 -15.82 3.84
CA LEU A 244 5.21 -15.64 5.16
C LEU A 244 3.68 -15.81 5.12
N MET A 245 3.10 -15.98 3.92
CA MET A 245 1.65 -16.16 3.75
C MET A 245 1.17 -17.45 4.42
N ASP A 246 -0.08 -17.45 4.85
CA ASP A 246 -0.76 -18.67 5.28
C ASP A 246 -0.67 -19.79 4.23
N CYS A 247 -0.20 -20.97 4.66
CA CYS A 247 0.06 -22.11 3.78
C CYS A 247 -1.21 -22.92 3.48
N SER A 248 -2.20 -22.86 4.38
CA SER A 248 -3.32 -23.80 4.41
C SER A 248 -4.26 -23.65 3.23
N MET A 249 -4.33 -22.45 2.65
CA MET A 249 -5.17 -22.15 1.51
C MET A 249 -4.74 -22.87 0.22
N CYS A 250 -3.47 -23.26 0.09
CA CYS A 250 -2.95 -23.89 -1.14
C CYS A 250 -2.47 -25.32 -0.92
N HIS A 251 -1.82 -25.60 0.21
CA HIS A 251 -1.11 -26.87 0.41
C HIS A 251 -1.96 -27.97 1.05
N PHE A 252 -3.10 -27.62 1.67
CA PHE A 252 -3.91 -28.57 2.46
C PHE A 252 -5.38 -28.64 2.03
N THR A 253 -5.68 -28.17 0.82
CA THR A 253 -7.04 -28.25 0.26
C THR A 253 -7.33 -29.67 -0.25
N GLY A 254 -8.11 -30.45 0.51
CA GLY A 254 -8.63 -31.77 0.12
C GLY A 254 -8.51 -32.83 1.23
N LYS A 255 -9.34 -33.89 1.20
CA LYS A 255 -9.42 -34.95 2.24
C LYS A 255 -8.13 -35.79 2.44
N LYS A 256 -7.03 -35.50 1.73
CA LYS A 256 -5.83 -36.36 1.68
C LYS A 256 -4.49 -35.63 1.84
N ALA A 257 -4.47 -34.34 2.14
CA ALA A 257 -3.21 -33.64 2.34
C ALA A 257 -2.63 -33.98 3.72
N LYS A 258 -2.02 -35.16 3.84
CA LYS A 258 -1.18 -35.52 4.98
C LYS A 258 0.23 -35.05 4.68
N HIS A 259 0.69 -34.07 5.46
CA HIS A 259 2.11 -33.79 5.56
C HIS A 259 2.80 -35.03 6.17
N PRO A 260 3.89 -35.54 5.58
CA PRO A 260 4.66 -36.65 6.16
C PRO A 260 5.29 -36.27 7.50
#